data_AF-I4BSN5-F1
#
_entry.id   AF-I4BSN5-F1
#
_cell.length_a   1.000
_cell.length_b   1.000
_cell.length_c   1.000
_cell.angle_alpha   90.00
_cell.angle_beta   90.00
_cell.angle_gamma   90.00
#
_symmetry.space_group_name_H-M   'P 1'
#
loop_
_entity.id
_entity.type
_entity.pdbx_description
1 polymer ?
#
loop_
_entity_poly.entity_id
_entity_poly.type
_entity_poly.pdbx_seq_one_letter_code
_entity_poly.pdbx_strand_id
1 'polypeptide(L)'
;MQDALALTARSLLREAQSTLADARGSTEPRRRRELARSAVSKARQVARQSDLTDEERAAARQVIGHGRMLATTVNASVKRQQGIERERDQPDIAI
;
A
#
# COMPACT_ATOMS: atom_id res chain seq x y z
N MET A 1 -14.54 28.63 -0.70
CA MET A 1 -14.05 27.55 -1.58
C MET A 1 -12.95 26.71 -0.92
N GLN A 2 -12.07 27.30 -0.11
CA GLN A 2 -10.96 26.57 0.56
C GLN A 2 -11.45 25.48 1.55
N ASP A 3 -12.52 25.72 2.31
CA ASP A 3 -13.07 24.71 3.25
C ASP A 3 -13.53 23.41 2.58
N ALA A 4 -14.12 23.50 1.37
CA ALA A 4 -14.60 22.32 0.65
C ALA A 4 -13.44 21.41 0.19
N LEU A 5 -12.30 22.01 -0.18
CA LEU A 5 -11.09 21.28 -0.58
C LEU A 5 -10.44 20.59 0.62
N ALA A 6 -10.35 21.29 1.75
CA ALA A 6 -9.83 20.72 3.00
C ALA A 6 -10.70 19.55 3.53
N LEU A 7 -12.04 19.69 3.47
CA LEU A 7 -12.98 18.60 3.79
C LEU A 7 -12.80 17.38 2.87
N THR A 8 -12.55 17.61 1.58
CA THR A 8 -12.25 16.55 0.61
C THR A 8 -10.92 15.87 0.92
N ALA A 9 -9.89 16.63 1.31
CA ALA A 9 -8.58 16.10 1.70
C ALA A 9 -8.67 15.17 2.92
N ARG A 10 -9.40 15.61 3.96
CA ARG A 10 -9.63 14.84 5.19
C ARG A 10 -10.37 13.55 4.91
N SER A 11 -11.41 13.62 4.08
CA SER A 11 -12.20 12.45 3.68
C SER A 11 -11.32 11.45 2.93
N LEU A 12 -10.52 11.93 1.98
CA LEU A 12 -9.59 11.11 1.22
C LEU A 12 -8.49 10.50 2.10
N LEU A 13 -8.01 11.23 3.11
CA LEU A 13 -7.03 10.71 4.08
C LEU A 13 -7.63 9.59 4.93
N ARG A 14 -8.87 9.76 5.40
CA ARG A 14 -9.61 8.73 6.14
C ARG A 14 -9.81 7.48 5.27
N GLU A 15 -10.18 7.65 4.01
CA GLU A 15 -10.27 6.55 3.07
C GLU A 15 -8.92 5.84 2.85
N ALA A 16 -7.83 6.59 2.75
CA ALA A 16 -6.48 6.03 2.61
C ALA A 16 -6.10 5.18 3.83
N GLN A 17 -6.41 5.67 5.05
CA GLN A 17 -6.20 4.95 6.29
C GLN A 17 -7.05 3.67 6.38
N SER A 18 -8.33 3.75 6.03
CA SER A 18 -9.23 2.60 6.00
C SER A 18 -8.73 1.54 5.01
N THR A 19 -8.38 1.95 3.79
CA THR A 19 -7.87 1.06 2.75
C THR A 19 -6.55 0.39 3.18
N LEU A 20 -5.71 1.11 3.93
CA LEU A 20 -4.48 0.56 4.50
C LEU A 20 -4.77 -0.47 5.60
N ALA A 21 -5.79 -0.25 6.43
CA ALA A 21 -6.23 -1.22 7.42
C ALA A 21 -6.78 -2.50 6.75
N ASP A 22 -7.58 -2.36 5.70
CA ASP A 22 -8.05 -3.49 4.89
C ASP A 22 -6.90 -4.26 4.25
N ALA A 23 -5.88 -3.55 3.76
CA ALA A 23 -4.66 -4.19 3.25
C ALA A 23 -3.99 -5.05 4.32
N ARG A 24 -3.85 -4.52 5.55
CA ARG A 24 -3.24 -5.25 6.67
C ARG A 24 -4.03 -6.50 7.07
N GLY A 25 -5.37 -6.42 7.04
CA GLY A 25 -6.26 -7.53 7.37
C GLY A 25 -6.41 -8.57 6.26
N SER A 26 -6.13 -8.21 5.00
CA SER A 26 -6.28 -9.13 3.87
C SER A 26 -5.23 -10.24 3.91
N THR A 27 -5.66 -11.51 3.86
CA THR A 27 -4.77 -12.69 3.79
C THR A 27 -4.26 -12.97 2.37
N GLU A 28 -4.99 -12.53 1.36
CA GLU A 28 -4.67 -12.73 -0.05
C GLU A 28 -3.55 -11.79 -0.51
N PRO A 29 -2.37 -12.30 -0.94
CA PRO A 29 -1.22 -11.45 -1.27
C PRO A 29 -1.52 -10.43 -2.38
N ARG A 30 -2.21 -10.84 -3.46
CA ARG A 30 -2.52 -9.91 -4.56
C ARG A 30 -3.43 -8.77 -4.09
N ARG A 31 -4.52 -9.11 -3.39
CA ARG A 31 -5.48 -8.15 -2.85
C ARG A 31 -4.83 -7.21 -1.83
N ARG A 32 -4.02 -7.74 -0.90
CA ARG A 32 -3.24 -6.94 0.06
C ARG A 32 -2.36 -5.90 -0.64
N ARG A 33 -1.67 -6.29 -1.72
CA ARG A 33 -0.81 -5.38 -2.48
C ARG A 33 -1.60 -4.28 -3.19
N GLU A 34 -2.73 -4.62 -3.79
CA GLU A 34 -3.59 -3.66 -4.49
C GLU A 34 -4.17 -2.63 -3.53
N LEU A 35 -4.71 -3.09 -2.39
CA LEU A 35 -5.21 -2.21 -1.33
C LEU A 35 -4.10 -1.30 -0.79
N ALA A 36 -2.90 -1.85 -0.52
CA ALA A 36 -1.77 -1.06 -0.06
C ALA A 36 -1.34 0.01 -1.09
N ARG A 37 -1.36 -0.32 -2.40
CA ARG A 37 -1.08 0.65 -3.47
C ARG A 37 -2.16 1.72 -3.58
N SER A 38 -3.43 1.34 -3.46
CA SER A 38 -4.56 2.26 -3.46
C SER A 38 -4.47 3.26 -2.31
N ALA A 39 -4.20 2.78 -1.09
CA ALA A 39 -3.97 3.62 0.08
C ALA A 39 -2.82 4.63 -0.12
N VAL A 40 -1.70 4.19 -0.69
CA VAL A 40 -0.57 5.07 -1.03
C VAL A 40 -0.97 6.13 -2.06
N SER A 41 -1.74 5.76 -3.09
CA SER A 41 -2.19 6.68 -4.12
C SER A 41 -3.07 7.80 -3.54
N LYS A 42 -4.07 7.43 -2.73
CA LYS A 42 -4.95 8.37 -2.02
C LYS A 42 -4.15 9.29 -1.09
N ALA A 43 -3.26 8.74 -0.28
CA ALA A 43 -2.42 9.54 0.60
C ALA A 43 -1.46 10.49 -0.13
N ARG A 44 -0.99 10.14 -1.35
CA ARG A 44 -0.21 11.05 -2.20
C ARG A 44 -1.05 12.16 -2.81
N GLN A 45 -2.34 11.93 -3.08
CA GLN A 45 -3.24 12.98 -3.52
C GLN A 45 -3.46 13.98 -2.39
N VAL A 46 -3.68 13.47 -1.16
CA VAL A 46 -3.75 14.30 0.06
C VAL A 46 -2.47 15.11 0.22
N ALA A 47 -1.30 14.47 0.30
CA ALA A 47 -0.02 15.16 0.55
C ALA A 47 0.38 16.22 -0.50
N ARG A 48 -0.26 16.22 -1.69
CA ARG A 48 -0.07 17.21 -2.75
C ARG A 48 -0.96 18.45 -2.60
N GLN A 49 -1.97 18.40 -1.72
CA GLN A 49 -2.78 19.58 -1.42
C GLN A 49 -2.00 20.58 -0.57
N SER A 50 -2.14 21.86 -0.90
CA SER A 50 -1.43 22.96 -0.25
C SER A 50 -2.03 23.34 1.11
N ASP A 51 -3.33 23.11 1.28
CA ASP A 51 -4.11 23.56 2.45
C ASP A 51 -4.18 22.51 3.58
N LEU A 52 -3.17 21.65 3.69
CA LEU A 52 -3.10 20.65 4.76
C LEU A 52 -2.39 21.19 5.99
N THR A 53 -2.91 20.82 7.15
CA THR A 53 -2.19 20.92 8.41
C THR A 53 -0.97 19.99 8.41
N ASP A 54 0.04 20.33 9.21
CA ASP A 54 1.22 19.48 9.37
C ASP A 54 0.86 18.07 9.90
N GLU A 55 -0.16 17.96 10.74
CA GLU A 55 -0.66 16.68 11.25
C GLU A 55 -1.23 15.80 10.14
N GLU A 56 -2.09 16.36 9.27
CA GLU A 56 -2.66 15.62 8.14
C GLU A 56 -1.58 15.22 7.14
N ARG A 57 -0.60 16.10 6.93
CA ARG A 57 0.55 15.84 6.06
C ARG A 57 1.42 14.73 6.64
N ALA A 58 1.67 14.72 7.95
CA ALA A 58 2.38 13.67 8.65
C ALA A 58 1.61 12.34 8.55
N ALA A 59 0.30 12.35 8.80
CA ALA A 59 -0.55 11.18 8.67
C ALA A 59 -0.53 10.60 7.24
N ALA A 60 -0.63 11.45 6.21
CA ALA A 60 -0.51 11.03 4.82
C ALA A 60 0.85 10.38 4.52
N ARG A 61 1.95 10.95 5.03
CA ARG A 61 3.30 10.37 4.91
C ARG A 61 3.42 9.01 5.59
N GLN A 62 2.81 8.84 6.77
CA GLN A 62 2.77 7.54 7.46
C GLN A 62 2.02 6.48 6.65
N VAL A 63 0.86 6.83 6.07
CA VAL A 63 0.11 5.91 5.18
C VAL A 63 0.95 5.52 3.97
N ILE A 64 1.66 6.48 3.35
CA ILE A 64 2.57 6.21 2.24
C ILE A 64 3.68 5.24 2.64
N GLY A 65 4.33 5.48 3.79
CA GLY A 65 5.39 4.62 4.29
C GLY A 65 4.91 3.18 4.54
N HIS A 66 3.84 3.03 5.31
CA HIS A 66 3.27 1.71 5.62
C HIS A 66 2.77 0.97 4.39
N GLY A 67 2.05 1.65 3.49
CA GLY A 67 1.54 1.02 2.27
C GLY A 67 2.65 0.58 1.32
N ARG A 68 3.76 1.34 1.22
CA ARG A 68 4.95 0.92 0.46
C ARG A 68 5.62 -0.30 1.07
N MET A 69 5.76 -0.36 2.39
CA MET A 69 6.33 -1.53 3.07
C MET A 69 5.48 -2.76 2.81
N LEU A 70 4.15 -2.70 3.02
CA LEU A 70 3.25 -3.83 2.76
C LEU A 70 3.31 -4.31 1.30
N ALA A 71 3.26 -3.39 0.34
CA ALA A 71 3.33 -3.76 -1.07
C ALA A 71 4.68 -4.39 -1.45
N THR A 72 5.78 -3.98 -0.81
CA THR A 72 7.13 -4.51 -1.07
C THR A 72 7.32 -5.88 -0.42
N THR A 73 6.90 -6.03 0.84
CA THR A 73 6.99 -7.31 1.56
C THR A 73 6.18 -8.39 0.87
N VAL A 74 4.98 -8.08 0.37
CA VAL A 74 4.21 -9.03 -0.46
C VAL A 74 4.97 -9.44 -1.71
N ASN A 75 5.58 -8.48 -2.42
CA ASN A 75 6.32 -8.78 -3.65
C ASN A 75 7.54 -9.68 -3.37
N ALA A 76 8.21 -9.49 -2.24
CA ALA A 76 9.31 -10.34 -1.80
C ALA A 76 8.83 -11.77 -1.46
N SER A 77 7.72 -11.91 -0.74
CA SER A 77 7.14 -13.23 -0.41
C SER A 77 6.68 -14.00 -1.65
N VAL A 78 6.01 -13.34 -2.60
CA VAL A 78 5.56 -13.97 -3.85
C VAL A 78 6.75 -14.42 -4.70
N LYS A 79 7.81 -13.60 -4.81
CA LYS A 79 9.03 -14.00 -5.53
C LYS A 79 9.72 -15.22 -4.90
N ARG A 80 9.76 -15.32 -3.57
CA ARG A 80 10.30 -16.51 -2.89
C ARG A 80 9.48 -17.75 -3.21
N GLN A 81 8.15 -17.68 -3.16
CA GLN A 81 7.29 -18.83 -3.51
C GLN A 81 7.52 -19.30 -4.96
N GLN A 82 7.58 -18.37 -5.93
CA GLN A 82 7.86 -18.72 -7.33
C GLN A 82 9.28 -19.24 -7.58
N GLY A 83 10.27 -18.79 -6.80
CA GLY A 83 11.63 -19.30 -6.87
C GLY A 83 11.73 -20.75 -6.38
N ILE A 84 11.01 -21.09 -5.30
CA ILE A 84 10.98 -22.45 -4.73
C ILE A 84 10.23 -23.42 -5.66
N GLU A 85 9.17 -22.96 -6.33
CA GLU A 85 8.45 -23.79 -7.33
C GLU A 85 9.33 -24.10 -8.56
N ARG A 86 10.14 -23.15 -9.02
CA ARG A 86 11.07 -23.39 -10.15
C ARG A 86 12.24 -24.30 -9.82
N GLU A 87 12.66 -24.36 -8.57
CA GLU A 87 13.77 -25.24 -8.13
C GLU A 87 13.35 -26.71 -8.06
N ARG A 88 12.05 -27.00 -7.85
CA ARG A 88 11.51 -28.37 -7.84
C ARG A 88 11.29 -28.97 -9.24
N ASP A 89 11.28 -28.13 -10.28
CA ASP A 89 11.04 -28.54 -11.67
C ASP A 89 12.34 -28.73 -12.48
N GLN A 90 13.51 -28.71 -11.81
CA GLN A 90 14.73 -29.25 -12.41
C GLN A 90 14.73 -30.77 -12.16
N PRO A 91 14.42 -31.62 -13.16
CA PRO A 91 14.58 -33.05 -13.00
C PRO A 91 16.06 -33.31 -12.75
N ASP A 92 16.33 -34.05 -11.69
CA ASP A 92 17.60 -34.67 -11.36
C ASP A 92 18.15 -35.32 -12.64
N ILE A 93 19.11 -34.67 -13.30
CA ILE A 93 19.85 -35.29 -14.39
C ILE A 93 20.78 -36.28 -13.70
N ALA A 94 20.26 -37.50 -13.53
CA ALA A 94 21.02 -38.66 -13.11
C ALA A 94 22.24 -38.80 -14.03
N ILE A 95 23.42 -38.80 -13.40
CA ILE A 95 24.74 -39.03 -14.00
C ILE A 95 24.87 -40.50 -14.39
#